data_AF-A0A7Y0QJS5-F1
#
_entry.id   AF-A0A7Y0QJS5-F1
#
_cell.length_a   1.000
_cell.length_b   1.000
_cell.length_c   1.000
_cell.angle_alpha   90.00
_cell.angle_beta   90.00
_cell.angle_gamma   90.00
#
_symmetry.space_group_name_H-M   'P 1'
#
loop_
_entity.id
_entity.type
_entity.pdbx_description
1 polymer ?
#
loop_
_entity_poly.entity_id
_entity_poly.type
_entity_poly.pdbx_seq_one_letter_code
_entity_poly.pdbx_strand_id
1 'polypeptide(L)'
;MLRDGLADHWDGRDTVEQMRAGGSRNWRQMEWPGFHFEEQVGALLNVAYPTPPVGGPRRTYGATPFDYASSARVWDAKAHTVLEVSIPSGRRTSTASSPAILNDSTAITTCLTEQGLGFLVLDGAATFDETGHFDDWHRTYTREGRTSVGYTSNSGRRRRRKQAFDPMTLRALWIQDVPALNAGIVGGWISRERQGAQPVRAGQERGADRNDKFHLKVHKSAAWVVATQNWVGT
;
A
#
# COMPACT_ATOMS: atom_id res chain seq x y z
N MET A 1 17.18 -1.62 -11.01
CA MET A 1 17.51 -0.73 -9.88
C MET A 1 16.53 -0.87 -8.72
N LEU A 2 15.25 -0.44 -8.83
CA LEU A 2 14.31 -0.57 -7.69
C LEU A 2 14.08 -2.04 -7.31
N ARG A 3 13.81 -2.93 -8.28
CA ARG A 3 13.71 -4.39 -8.05
C ARG A 3 14.96 -4.94 -7.36
N ASP A 4 16.14 -4.61 -7.87
CA ASP A 4 17.42 -5.17 -7.39
C ASP A 4 17.78 -4.74 -5.95
N GLY A 5 17.15 -3.66 -5.45
CA GLY A 5 17.29 -3.21 -4.07
C GLY A 5 16.26 -3.79 -3.10
N LEU A 6 15.26 -4.55 -3.60
CA LEU A 6 14.22 -5.16 -2.78
C LEU A 6 14.54 -6.64 -2.55
N ALA A 7 14.35 -7.11 -1.32
CA ALA A 7 14.45 -8.53 -1.01
C ALA A 7 13.34 -9.34 -1.68
N ASP A 8 13.65 -10.59 -2.05
CA ASP A 8 12.71 -11.52 -2.69
C ASP A 8 11.71 -12.16 -1.71
N HIS A 9 11.94 -12.00 -0.41
CA HIS A 9 11.07 -12.47 0.67
C HIS A 9 11.09 -11.48 1.83
N TRP A 10 9.90 -11.09 2.31
CA TRP A 10 9.74 -10.23 3.49
C TRP A 10 9.07 -11.02 4.61
N ASP A 11 9.83 -11.35 5.66
CA ASP A 11 9.27 -11.83 6.92
C ASP A 11 8.64 -10.65 7.67
N GLY A 12 7.40 -10.83 8.13
CA GLY A 12 6.63 -9.75 8.74
C GLY A 12 7.19 -9.29 10.09
N ARG A 13 7.82 -10.18 10.87
CA ARG A 13 8.43 -9.78 12.15
C ARG A 13 9.69 -8.96 11.89
N ASP A 14 10.59 -9.51 11.08
CA ASP A 14 11.84 -8.86 10.73
C ASP A 14 11.58 -7.49 10.08
N THR A 15 10.59 -7.42 9.18
CA THR A 15 10.21 -6.17 8.51
C THR A 15 9.71 -5.12 9.49
N VAL A 16 8.83 -5.50 10.43
CA VAL A 16 8.29 -4.58 11.45
C VAL A 16 9.40 -4.11 12.41
N GLU A 17 10.32 -5.00 12.79
CA GLU A 17 11.47 -4.65 13.63
C GLU A 17 12.43 -3.70 12.91
N GLN A 18 12.72 -3.95 11.63
CA GLN A 18 13.53 -3.07 10.77
C GLN A 18 12.87 -1.69 10.63
N MET A 19 11.57 -1.64 10.35
CA MET A 19 10.82 -0.37 10.28
C MET A 19 10.88 0.39 11.62
N ARG A 20 10.75 -0.31 12.76
CA ARG A 20 10.89 0.32 14.08
C ARG A 20 12.29 0.89 14.28
N ALA A 21 13.34 0.11 13.98
CA ALA A 21 14.73 0.53 14.09
C ALA A 21 15.06 1.72 13.18
N GLY A 22 14.48 1.76 11.98
CA GLY A 22 14.58 2.87 11.02
C GLY A 22 13.75 4.11 11.38
N GLY A 23 13.00 4.09 12.49
CA GLY A 23 12.20 5.23 12.93
C GLY A 23 10.90 5.45 12.14
N SER A 24 10.40 4.43 11.45
CA SER A 24 9.13 4.47 10.74
C SER A 24 8.01 4.99 11.64
N ARG A 25 7.07 5.76 11.10
CA ARG A 25 5.86 6.16 11.84
C ARG A 25 4.78 5.08 11.80
N ASN A 26 4.90 4.12 10.88
CA ASN A 26 3.88 3.16 10.53
C ASN A 26 4.23 1.71 10.93
N TRP A 27 5.38 1.45 11.57
CA TRP A 27 5.78 0.10 12.00
C TRP A 27 4.74 -0.61 12.89
N ARG A 28 3.84 0.14 13.54
CA ARG A 28 2.77 -0.44 14.38
C ARG A 28 1.51 -0.84 13.61
N GLN A 29 1.45 -0.59 12.31
CA GLN A 29 0.27 -0.84 11.49
C GLN A 29 0.36 -2.22 10.82
N MET A 30 -0.80 -2.85 10.56
CA MET A 30 -0.86 -4.21 10.01
C MET A 30 -0.68 -4.26 8.49
N GLU A 31 -0.74 -3.10 7.85
CA GLU A 31 -0.46 -2.86 6.44
C GLU A 31 1.06 -2.73 6.20
N TRP A 32 1.88 -3.39 7.03
CA TRP A 32 3.34 -3.34 7.01
C TRP A 32 3.97 -3.59 5.61
N PRO A 33 3.45 -4.46 4.71
CA PRO A 33 4.08 -4.61 3.39
C PRO A 33 3.95 -3.34 2.55
N GLY A 34 2.85 -2.60 2.70
CA GLY A 34 2.66 -1.32 2.03
C GLY A 34 3.66 -0.29 2.54
N PHE A 35 3.71 -0.09 3.85
CA PHE A 35 4.60 0.89 4.47
C PHE A 35 6.08 0.57 4.27
N HIS A 36 6.48 -0.69 4.38
CA HIS A 36 7.84 -1.10 4.08
C HIS A 36 8.20 -0.79 2.64
N PHE A 37 7.32 -1.09 1.68
CA PHE A 37 7.55 -0.78 0.28
C PHE A 37 7.66 0.73 0.00
N GLU A 38 6.80 1.55 0.62
CA GLU A 38 6.87 3.02 0.54
C GLU A 38 8.25 3.53 1.00
N GLU A 39 8.74 3.02 2.14
CA GLU A 39 10.07 3.38 2.68
C GLU A 39 11.21 2.94 1.75
N GLN A 40 11.15 1.73 1.21
CA GLN A 40 12.16 1.23 0.27
C GLN A 40 12.17 2.02 -1.05
N VAL A 41 10.99 2.36 -1.59
CA VAL A 41 10.88 3.23 -2.77
C VAL A 41 11.53 4.57 -2.50
N GLY A 42 11.21 5.21 -1.37
CA GLY A 42 11.80 6.47 -0.97
C GLY A 42 13.32 6.36 -0.85
N ALA A 43 13.84 5.37 -0.13
CA ALA A 43 15.27 5.19 0.10
C ALA A 43 16.03 4.91 -1.21
N LEU A 44 15.58 3.92 -1.99
CA LEU A 44 16.28 3.45 -3.19
C LEU A 44 16.21 4.45 -4.34
N LEU A 45 15.04 5.07 -4.57
CA LEU A 45 14.92 6.03 -5.66
C LEU A 45 15.63 7.34 -5.35
N ASN A 46 15.64 7.81 -4.09
CA ASN A 46 16.38 9.04 -3.76
C ASN A 46 17.89 8.90 -3.87
N VAL A 47 18.46 7.69 -3.75
CA VAL A 47 19.89 7.46 -4.00
C VAL A 47 20.25 7.70 -5.47
N ALA A 48 19.41 7.26 -6.40
CA ALA A 48 19.71 7.34 -7.83
C ALA A 48 19.12 8.58 -8.52
N TYR A 49 17.97 9.04 -8.05
CA TYR A 49 17.19 10.13 -8.60
C TYR A 49 16.65 10.98 -7.43
N PRO A 50 17.47 11.84 -6.81
CA PRO A 50 17.07 12.58 -5.64
C PRO A 50 15.81 13.42 -5.88
N THR A 51 14.87 13.37 -4.94
CA THR A 51 13.72 14.27 -4.93
C THR A 51 14.21 15.72 -4.79
N PRO A 52 13.81 16.63 -5.70
CA PRO A 52 14.25 18.02 -5.61
C PRO A 52 13.79 18.67 -4.30
N PRO A 53 14.67 19.40 -3.59
CA PRO A 53 14.27 20.15 -2.41
C PRO A 53 13.38 21.36 -2.77
N VAL A 54 13.57 21.92 -3.98
CA VAL A 54 12.83 23.05 -4.53
C VAL A 54 12.64 22.82 -6.04
N GLY A 55 11.54 23.32 -6.61
CA GLY A 55 11.34 23.34 -8.07
C GLY A 55 10.93 22.01 -8.71
N GLY A 56 10.38 21.07 -7.94
CA GLY A 56 9.81 19.81 -8.42
C GLY A 56 8.28 19.79 -8.40
N PRO A 57 7.66 18.71 -8.88
CA PRO A 57 6.21 18.57 -8.88
C PRO A 57 5.66 18.50 -7.46
N ARG A 58 4.43 18.98 -7.26
CA ARG A 58 3.78 18.99 -5.96
C ARG A 58 3.47 17.57 -5.51
N ARG A 59 3.96 17.19 -4.32
CA ARG A 59 3.84 15.83 -3.78
C ARG A 59 2.71 15.65 -2.76
N THR A 60 2.14 16.73 -2.22
CA THR A 60 1.12 16.66 -1.16
C THR A 60 -0.12 17.45 -1.52
N TYR A 61 -1.27 16.78 -1.46
CA TYR A 61 -2.59 17.36 -1.72
C TYR A 61 -3.49 17.10 -0.52
N GLY A 62 -3.92 18.19 0.15
CA GLY A 62 -4.58 18.09 1.46
C GLY A 62 -3.65 17.44 2.49
N ALA A 63 -4.14 16.41 3.17
CA ALA A 63 -3.37 15.62 4.14
C ALA A 63 -2.67 14.39 3.52
N THR A 64 -2.77 14.21 2.20
CA THR A 64 -2.25 13.03 1.51
C THR A 64 -0.92 13.34 0.82
N PRO A 65 0.21 12.87 1.37
CA PRO A 65 1.48 12.84 0.65
C PRO A 65 1.52 11.64 -0.31
N PHE A 66 2.16 11.83 -1.46
CA PHE A 66 2.64 10.73 -2.31
C PHE A 66 4.09 10.39 -1.93
N ASP A 67 4.51 9.16 -2.18
CA ASP A 67 5.71 8.59 -1.57
C ASP A 67 7.03 9.11 -2.16
N TYR A 68 7.05 9.43 -3.45
CA TYR A 68 8.27 9.84 -4.13
C TYR A 68 8.00 10.87 -5.24
N ALA A 69 8.98 11.74 -5.49
CA ALA A 69 8.96 12.63 -6.65
C ALA A 69 10.34 12.67 -7.30
N SER A 70 10.39 12.52 -8.62
CA SER A 70 11.56 12.91 -9.41
C SER A 70 11.49 14.40 -9.75
N SER A 71 12.44 14.89 -10.56
CA SER A 71 12.41 16.26 -11.07
C SER A 71 11.15 16.62 -11.87
N ALA A 72 10.46 15.62 -12.45
CA ALA A 72 9.34 15.86 -13.37
C ALA A 72 8.06 15.10 -13.01
N ARG A 73 8.10 14.09 -12.14
CA ARG A 73 6.96 13.18 -11.90
C ARG A 73 6.80 12.83 -10.44
N VAL A 74 5.56 12.65 -10.01
CA VAL A 74 5.21 12.15 -8.67
C VAL A 74 4.76 10.70 -8.77
N TRP A 75 5.15 9.91 -7.78
CA TRP A 75 4.90 8.49 -7.70
C TRP A 75 4.37 8.12 -6.31
N ASP A 76 3.42 7.21 -6.30
CA ASP A 76 2.82 6.63 -5.10
C ASP A 76 3.02 5.11 -5.13
N ALA A 77 3.55 4.54 -4.06
CA ALA A 77 3.87 3.14 -3.93
C ALA A 77 2.69 2.37 -3.35
N LYS A 78 2.44 1.16 -3.88
CA LYS A 78 1.36 0.28 -3.43
C LYS A 78 1.82 -1.16 -3.46
N ALA A 79 1.82 -1.82 -2.30
CA ALA A 79 1.94 -3.27 -2.21
C ALA A 79 0.57 -3.92 -2.38
N HIS A 80 0.44 -4.82 -3.34
CA HIS A 80 -0.81 -5.46 -3.73
C HIS A 80 -0.68 -6.98 -3.65
N THR A 81 -1.63 -7.63 -3.01
CA THR A 81 -1.64 -9.09 -2.91
C THR A 81 -2.40 -9.66 -4.08
N VAL A 82 -1.73 -10.46 -4.91
CA VAL A 82 -2.34 -11.19 -6.02
C VAL A 82 -2.45 -12.68 -5.78
N LEU A 83 -1.63 -13.22 -4.87
CA LEU A 83 -1.72 -14.59 -4.40
C LEU A 83 -1.81 -14.60 -2.87
N GLU A 84 -2.74 -15.37 -2.34
CA GLU A 84 -2.79 -15.70 -0.92
C GLU A 84 -2.17 -17.07 -0.71
N VAL A 85 -1.29 -17.19 0.28
CA VAL A 85 -0.61 -18.44 0.66
C VAL A 85 -1.09 -18.89 2.03
N SER A 86 -1.47 -20.16 2.10
CA SER A 86 -1.85 -20.91 3.30
C SER A 86 -0.88 -22.08 3.48
N ILE A 87 -0.44 -22.33 4.72
CA ILE A 87 0.62 -23.31 5.04
C ILE A 87 0.21 -24.48 5.97
N PRO A 88 -0.82 -24.42 6.86
CA PRO A 88 -0.94 -25.40 7.95
C PRO A 88 -1.25 -26.86 7.55
N SER A 89 -1.57 -27.14 6.29
CA SER A 89 -1.70 -28.51 5.76
C SER A 89 -0.94 -28.72 4.44
N GLY A 90 0.11 -27.94 4.23
CA GLY A 90 0.85 -27.84 2.96
C GLY A 90 0.62 -26.50 2.28
N ARG A 91 1.54 -26.10 1.39
CA ARG A 91 1.47 -24.82 0.68
C ARG A 91 0.30 -24.84 -0.31
N ARG A 92 -0.75 -24.09 0.01
CA ARG A 92 -1.89 -23.83 -0.88
C ARG A 92 -1.88 -22.38 -1.29
N THR A 93 -2.11 -22.14 -2.58
CA THR A 93 -2.18 -20.80 -3.15
C THR A 93 -3.54 -20.55 -3.77
N SER A 94 -4.12 -19.38 -3.53
CA SER A 94 -5.32 -18.92 -4.22
C SER A 94 -5.12 -17.51 -4.76
N THR A 95 -5.70 -17.22 -5.92
CA THR A 95 -5.69 -15.87 -6.49
C THR A 95 -6.50 -14.92 -5.61
N ALA A 96 -5.90 -13.81 -5.20
CA ALA A 96 -6.62 -12.70 -4.59
C ALA A 96 -7.32 -11.90 -5.69
N SER A 97 -8.59 -11.55 -5.46
CA SER A 97 -9.41 -10.80 -6.42
C SER A 97 -9.65 -9.35 -6.01
N SER A 98 -9.12 -8.93 -4.84
CA SER A 98 -9.29 -7.57 -4.35
C SER A 98 -8.53 -6.57 -5.23
N PRO A 99 -9.11 -5.40 -5.54
CA PRO A 99 -8.37 -4.33 -6.19
C PRO A 99 -7.28 -3.76 -5.26
N ALA A 100 -6.25 -3.15 -5.86
CA ALA A 100 -5.28 -2.35 -5.13
C ALA A 100 -5.96 -1.06 -4.65
N ILE A 101 -6.04 -0.89 -3.33
CA ILE A 101 -6.61 0.32 -2.72
C ILE A 101 -5.57 1.44 -2.84
N LEU A 102 -5.91 2.50 -3.57
CA LEU A 102 -5.08 3.69 -3.75
C LEU A 102 -5.33 4.72 -2.65
N ASN A 103 -4.76 5.91 -2.83
CA ASN A 103 -4.96 7.03 -1.93
C ASN A 103 -6.37 7.66 -2.03
N ASP A 104 -6.57 8.68 -1.22
CA ASP A 104 -7.74 9.55 -1.23
C ASP A 104 -8.09 10.01 -2.66
N SER A 105 -9.35 9.79 -3.05
CA SER A 105 -9.81 10.08 -4.41
C SER A 105 -9.79 11.57 -4.75
N THR A 106 -9.99 12.44 -3.76
CA THR A 106 -9.89 13.90 -3.95
C THR A 106 -8.45 14.30 -4.20
N ALA A 107 -7.50 13.83 -3.38
CA ALA A 107 -6.08 14.11 -3.53
C ALA A 107 -5.54 13.63 -4.90
N ILE A 108 -5.92 12.42 -5.33
CA ILE A 108 -5.56 11.89 -6.65
C ILE A 108 -6.15 12.78 -7.76
N THR A 109 -7.44 13.13 -7.67
CA THR A 109 -8.10 13.96 -8.69
C THR A 109 -7.48 15.35 -8.76
N THR A 110 -7.23 16.00 -7.62
CA THR A 110 -6.58 17.32 -7.58
C THR A 110 -5.16 17.26 -8.14
N CYS A 111 -4.39 16.21 -7.82
CA CYS A 111 -3.09 16.01 -8.44
C CYS A 111 -3.20 15.96 -9.96
N LEU A 112 -4.12 15.16 -10.48
CA LEU A 112 -4.33 14.96 -11.92
C LEU A 112 -4.85 16.19 -12.67
N THR A 113 -5.42 17.17 -11.97
CA THR A 113 -5.76 18.48 -12.55
C THR A 113 -4.52 19.35 -12.74
N GLU A 114 -3.50 19.19 -11.88
CA GLU A 114 -2.28 20.01 -11.89
C GLU A 114 -1.17 19.35 -12.72
N GLN A 115 -1.04 18.02 -12.64
CA GLN A 115 0.08 17.24 -13.18
C GLN A 115 -0.28 15.75 -13.29
N GLY A 116 0.52 14.97 -14.02
CA GLY A 116 0.35 13.50 -14.02
C GLY A 116 0.74 12.84 -12.69
N LEU A 117 0.21 11.64 -12.44
CA LEU A 117 0.50 10.83 -11.26
C LEU A 117 0.87 9.41 -11.65
N GLY A 118 1.98 8.92 -11.08
CA GLY A 118 2.44 7.57 -11.24
C GLY A 118 2.11 6.68 -10.04
N PHE A 119 1.89 5.40 -10.29
CA PHE A 119 1.81 4.38 -9.25
C PHE A 119 2.89 3.32 -9.47
N LEU A 120 3.67 3.06 -8.44
CA LEU A 120 4.56 1.89 -8.37
C LEU A 120 3.79 0.80 -7.63
N VAL A 121 3.29 -0.20 -8.36
CA VAL A 121 2.50 -1.29 -7.78
C VAL A 121 3.37 -2.54 -7.71
N LEU A 122 3.63 -3.00 -6.49
CA LEU A 122 4.31 -4.25 -6.21
C LEU A 122 3.28 -5.35 -5.93
N ASP A 123 2.99 -6.15 -6.93
CA ASP A 123 2.26 -7.40 -6.76
C ASP A 123 3.12 -8.41 -6.03
N GLY A 124 2.52 -9.14 -5.10
CA GLY A 124 3.19 -10.25 -4.41
C GLY A 124 2.23 -11.29 -3.85
N ALA A 125 2.83 -12.38 -3.38
CA ALA A 125 2.16 -13.42 -2.63
C ALA A 125 2.19 -13.09 -1.14
N ALA A 126 1.04 -13.13 -0.47
CA ALA A 126 0.97 -12.90 0.98
C ALA A 126 0.70 -14.20 1.71
N THR A 127 1.59 -14.57 2.62
CA THR A 127 1.36 -15.66 3.56
C THR A 127 0.58 -15.14 4.74
N PHE A 128 -0.54 -15.77 5.06
CA PHE A 128 -1.39 -15.36 6.18
C PHE A 128 -1.08 -16.14 7.45
N ASP A 129 -1.19 -15.43 8.58
CA ASP A 129 -1.13 -16.00 9.91
C ASP A 129 -2.42 -16.73 10.23
N GLU A 130 -2.39 -18.06 10.09
CA GLU A 130 -3.54 -18.93 10.40
C GLU A 130 -3.56 -19.36 11.86
N THR A 131 -2.42 -19.26 12.54
CA THR A 131 -2.23 -19.70 13.94
C THR A 131 -2.50 -18.60 14.96
N GLY A 132 -2.42 -17.33 14.55
CA GLY A 132 -2.51 -16.16 15.42
C GLY A 132 -1.18 -15.73 16.04
N HIS A 133 -0.10 -16.51 15.86
CA HIS A 133 1.21 -16.23 16.47
C HIS A 133 1.84 -14.92 16.01
N PHE A 134 1.56 -14.47 14.77
CA PHE A 134 2.03 -13.19 14.30
C PHE A 134 1.16 -12.04 14.84
N ASP A 135 -0.17 -12.16 14.83
CA ASP A 135 -1.07 -11.14 15.41
C ASP A 135 -0.79 -10.92 16.90
N ASP A 136 -0.59 -12.00 17.66
CA ASP A 136 -0.31 -11.93 19.11
C ASP A 136 1.06 -11.31 19.41
N TRP A 137 2.10 -11.72 18.68
CA TRP A 137 3.41 -11.10 18.76
C TRP A 137 3.34 -9.61 18.42
N HIS A 138 2.73 -9.24 17.29
CA HIS A 138 2.68 -7.86 16.82
C HIS A 138 1.92 -6.97 17.82
N ARG A 139 0.82 -7.45 18.38
CA ARG A 139 0.09 -6.72 19.43
C ARG A 139 0.95 -6.50 20.67
N THR A 140 1.66 -7.52 21.12
CA THR A 140 2.52 -7.44 22.30
C THR A 140 3.64 -6.43 22.04
N TYR A 141 4.32 -6.56 20.90
CA TYR A 141 5.43 -5.73 20.48
C TYR A 141 5.04 -4.24 20.30
N THR A 142 3.88 -3.96 19.71
CA THR A 142 3.43 -2.58 19.43
C THR A 142 2.77 -1.87 20.62
N ARG A 143 2.38 -2.63 21.66
CA ARG A 143 1.78 -2.12 22.90
C ARG A 143 2.80 -1.73 23.96
N GLU A 144 4.06 -2.09 23.78
CA GLU A 144 5.15 -1.67 24.67
C GLU A 144 5.09 -0.15 24.92
N GLY A 145 4.97 0.24 26.19
CA GLY A 145 4.87 1.63 26.63
C GLY A 145 3.52 2.33 26.38
N ARG A 146 2.41 1.61 26.13
CA ARG A 146 1.07 2.23 25.96
C ARG A 146 -0.06 1.52 26.70
N THR A 147 -0.93 2.33 27.30
CA THR A 147 -2.25 1.89 27.80
C THR A 147 -3.15 1.52 26.61
N SER A 148 -3.81 0.36 26.68
CA SER A 148 -4.76 -0.08 25.65
C SER A 148 -5.91 0.91 25.54
N VAL A 149 -6.00 1.66 24.43
CA VAL A 149 -7.22 2.38 24.08
C VAL A 149 -8.18 1.33 23.51
N GLY A 150 -9.19 0.95 24.29
CA GLY A 150 -10.19 -0.03 23.88
C GLY A 150 -10.84 0.40 22.57
N TYR A 151 -10.72 -0.41 21.53
CA TYR A 151 -11.43 -0.21 20.27
C TYR A 151 -12.17 -1.50 19.89
N THR A 152 -13.47 -1.37 19.67
CA THR A 152 -14.34 -2.46 19.24
C THR A 152 -14.46 -2.43 17.72
N SER A 153 -14.05 -3.50 17.04
CA SER A 153 -14.22 -3.64 15.60
C SER A 153 -15.68 -3.48 15.20
N ASN A 154 -15.97 -2.65 14.21
CA ASN A 154 -17.32 -2.47 13.67
C ASN A 154 -17.89 -3.77 13.04
N SER A 155 -17.05 -4.76 12.70
CA SER A 155 -17.46 -5.97 11.97
C SER A 155 -17.54 -7.25 12.82
N GLY A 156 -17.12 -7.21 14.09
CA GLY A 156 -17.03 -8.39 14.97
C GLY A 156 -16.04 -9.49 14.53
N ARG A 157 -15.62 -9.53 13.25
CA ARG A 157 -14.63 -10.45 12.70
C ARG A 157 -13.23 -9.85 12.70
N ARG A 158 -12.26 -10.64 13.18
CA ARG A 158 -10.84 -10.30 13.04
C ARG A 158 -10.42 -10.45 11.57
N ARG A 159 -9.71 -9.45 11.04
CA ARG A 159 -9.10 -9.55 9.71
C ARG A 159 -7.92 -10.52 9.78
N ARG A 160 -7.77 -11.38 8.77
CA ARG A 160 -6.57 -12.21 8.58
C ARG A 160 -5.34 -11.30 8.45
N ARG A 161 -4.20 -11.73 8.99
CA ARG A 161 -2.97 -10.94 9.04
C ARG A 161 -1.92 -11.55 8.13
N LYS A 162 -1.17 -10.72 7.44
CA LYS A 162 -0.05 -11.18 6.61
C LYS A 162 1.16 -11.35 7.53
N GLN A 163 1.71 -12.56 7.59
CA GLN A 163 2.95 -12.84 8.31
C GLN A 163 4.17 -12.76 7.39
N ALA A 164 3.99 -12.87 6.07
CA ALA A 164 5.06 -12.67 5.11
C ALA A 164 4.52 -12.16 3.76
N PHE A 165 5.42 -11.60 2.95
CA PHE A 165 5.12 -11.11 1.61
C PHE A 165 6.27 -11.43 0.66
N ASP A 166 5.97 -12.09 -0.46
CA ASP A 166 6.93 -12.43 -1.51
C ASP A 166 6.66 -11.53 -2.73
N PRO A 167 7.53 -10.55 -3.04
CA PRO A 167 7.45 -9.76 -4.26
C PRO A 167 7.44 -10.62 -5.53
N MET A 168 6.57 -10.29 -6.49
CA MET A 168 6.44 -11.04 -7.74
C MET A 168 6.58 -10.17 -8.97
N THR A 169 5.87 -9.04 -9.02
CA THR A 169 5.87 -8.14 -10.17
C THR A 169 5.79 -6.71 -9.70
N LEU A 170 6.73 -5.88 -10.13
CA LEU A 170 6.70 -4.44 -9.98
C LEU A 170 6.21 -3.81 -11.28
N ARG A 171 5.12 -3.04 -11.23
CA ARG A 171 4.59 -2.27 -12.36
C ARG A 171 4.66 -0.79 -12.08
N ALA A 172 5.15 -0.02 -13.05
CA ALA A 172 4.98 1.42 -13.06
C ALA A 172 3.77 1.75 -13.93
N LEU A 173 2.76 2.37 -13.34
CA LEU A 173 1.58 2.88 -14.04
C LEU A 173 1.62 4.40 -14.08
N TRP A 174 1.20 5.02 -15.17
CA TRP A 174 1.14 6.47 -15.31
C TRP A 174 -0.23 6.92 -15.77
N ILE A 175 -0.87 7.79 -14.99
CA ILE A 175 -2.11 8.47 -15.34
C ILE A 175 -1.75 9.92 -15.67
N GLN A 176 -1.97 10.31 -16.92
CA GLN A 176 -1.51 11.61 -17.41
C GLN A 176 -2.31 12.77 -16.82
N ASP A 177 -3.63 12.64 -16.72
CA ASP A 177 -4.56 13.71 -16.36
C ASP A 177 -5.95 13.15 -15.97
N VAL A 178 -6.89 14.06 -15.69
CA VAL A 178 -8.28 13.71 -15.36
C VAL A 178 -9.01 12.99 -16.51
N PRO A 179 -8.92 13.41 -17.79
CA PRO A 179 -9.45 12.63 -18.90
C PRO A 179 -8.97 11.17 -18.94
N ALA A 180 -7.68 10.92 -18.73
CA ALA A 180 -7.14 9.57 -18.67
C ALA A 180 -7.74 8.77 -17.50
N LEU A 181 -7.87 9.37 -16.32
CA LEU A 181 -8.54 8.75 -15.17
C LEU A 181 -9.99 8.37 -15.51
N ASN A 182 -10.76 9.28 -16.11
CA ASN A 182 -12.15 9.05 -16.49
C ASN A 182 -12.27 7.91 -17.50
N ALA A 183 -11.35 7.83 -18.48
CA ALA A 183 -11.29 6.71 -19.41
C ALA A 183 -11.07 5.37 -18.68
N GLY A 184 -10.21 5.36 -17.65
CA GLY A 184 -10.01 4.19 -16.80
C GLY A 184 -11.23 3.81 -15.96
N ILE A 185 -12.01 4.78 -15.49
CA ILE A 185 -13.28 4.54 -14.79
C ILE A 185 -14.29 3.90 -15.73
N VAL A 186 -14.48 4.48 -16.93
CA VAL A 186 -15.40 3.96 -17.96
C VAL A 186 -14.96 2.57 -18.42
N GLY A 187 -13.66 2.36 -18.59
CA GLY A 187 -13.06 1.05 -18.92
C GLY A 187 -13.14 0.02 -17.78
N GLY A 188 -13.57 0.43 -16.58
CA GLY A 188 -13.70 -0.44 -15.41
C GLY A 188 -12.35 -0.90 -14.83
N TRP A 189 -11.27 -0.15 -15.08
CA TRP A 189 -9.92 -0.42 -14.58
C TRP A 189 -9.71 0.13 -13.17
N ILE A 190 -10.45 1.18 -12.83
CA ILE A 190 -10.41 1.84 -11.53
C ILE A 190 -11.84 2.20 -11.11
N SER A 191 -12.14 2.14 -9.82
CA SER A 191 -13.44 2.54 -9.27
C SER A 191 -13.24 3.43 -8.05
N ARG A 192 -14.13 4.40 -7.87
CA ARG A 192 -14.21 5.18 -6.62
C ARG A 192 -15.11 4.43 -5.65
N GLU A 193 -14.59 4.11 -4.47
CA GLU A 193 -15.33 3.40 -3.43
C GLU A 193 -15.41 4.22 -2.15
N ARG A 194 -16.62 4.24 -1.55
CA ARG A 194 -16.84 4.92 -0.27
C ARG A 194 -16.17 4.14 0.85
N GLN A 195 -15.28 4.80 1.59
CA GLN A 195 -14.80 4.27 2.86
C GLN A 195 -15.87 4.59 3.90
N GLY A 196 -16.50 3.56 4.48
CA GLY A 196 -17.45 3.76 5.59
C GLY A 196 -16.83 4.53 6.76
N ALA A 197 -17.64 4.87 7.77
CA ALA A 197 -17.20 5.65 8.92
C ALA A 197 -16.00 5.04 9.66
N GLN A 198 -15.20 5.91 10.28
CA GLN A 198 -14.13 5.52 11.18
C GLN A 198 -14.67 4.65 12.34
N PRO A 199 -13.80 3.80 12.91
CA PRO A 199 -13.85 3.37 14.31
C PRO A 199 -14.52 4.36 15.27
N VAL A 200 -15.58 3.91 15.96
CA VAL A 200 -16.20 4.68 17.04
C VAL A 200 -15.19 4.83 18.18
N ARG A 201 -14.90 6.06 18.58
CA ARG A 201 -14.06 6.35 19.75
C ARG A 201 -14.89 6.25 21.03
N ALA A 202 -14.24 5.93 22.15
CA ALA A 202 -14.91 5.91 23.45
C ALA A 202 -15.63 7.25 23.71
N GLY A 203 -16.93 7.17 24.04
CA GLY A 203 -17.77 8.34 24.29
C GLY A 203 -18.41 8.98 23.04
N GLN A 204 -18.28 8.37 21.86
CA GLN A 204 -18.98 8.82 20.64
C GLN A 204 -20.02 7.79 20.18
N GLU A 205 -21.11 8.25 19.57
CA GLU A 205 -22.13 7.37 18.98
C GLU A 205 -21.73 6.86 17.59
N ARG A 206 -20.94 7.65 16.86
CA ARG A 206 -20.48 7.34 15.50
C ARG A 206 -19.08 7.93 15.25
N GLY A 207 -18.23 7.20 14.53
CA GLY A 207 -16.96 7.74 14.05
C GLY A 207 -17.15 8.66 12.85
N ALA A 208 -16.18 9.56 12.61
CA ALA A 208 -16.21 10.47 11.47
C ALA A 208 -16.20 9.73 10.12
N ASP A 209 -16.83 10.30 9.09
CA ASP A 209 -16.77 9.75 7.74
C ASP A 209 -15.35 9.77 7.19
N ARG A 210 -15.00 8.72 6.45
CA ARG A 210 -13.73 8.62 5.75
C ARG A 210 -13.91 9.13 4.33
N ASN A 211 -12.86 9.74 3.80
CA ASN A 211 -12.84 10.09 2.39
C ASN A 211 -12.81 8.82 1.52
N ASP A 212 -13.45 8.91 0.36
CA ASP A 212 -13.46 7.86 -0.65
C ASP A 212 -12.06 7.59 -1.18
N LYS A 213 -11.81 6.33 -1.55
CA LYS A 213 -10.55 5.90 -2.17
C LYS A 213 -10.79 5.37 -3.57
N PHE A 214 -9.77 5.45 -4.42
CA PHE A 214 -9.78 4.72 -5.67
C PHE A 214 -9.31 3.28 -5.45
N HIS A 215 -9.90 2.35 -6.19
CA HIS A 215 -9.63 0.93 -6.17
C HIS A 215 -9.23 0.50 -7.59
N LEU A 216 -7.96 0.13 -7.76
CA LEU A 216 -7.35 -0.19 -9.06
C LEU A 216 -7.38 -1.70 -9.32
N LYS A 217 -7.97 -2.10 -10.43
CA LYS A 217 -7.89 -3.47 -10.98
C LYS A 217 -6.65 -3.56 -11.85
N VAL A 218 -5.52 -3.85 -11.22
CA VAL A 218 -4.19 -3.81 -11.85
C VAL A 218 -4.12 -4.65 -13.14
N HIS A 219 -4.79 -5.80 -13.17
CA HIS A 219 -4.83 -6.68 -14.35
C HIS A 219 -5.60 -6.10 -15.56
N LYS A 220 -6.44 -5.07 -15.36
CA LYS A 220 -7.17 -4.39 -16.44
C LYS A 220 -6.53 -3.08 -16.88
N SER A 221 -5.62 -2.51 -16.09
CA SER A 221 -5.03 -1.19 -16.33
C SER A 221 -3.79 -1.22 -17.23
N ALA A 222 -3.72 -2.15 -18.18
CA ALA A 222 -2.55 -2.33 -19.06
C ALA A 222 -2.21 -1.05 -19.85
N ALA A 223 -3.22 -0.27 -20.24
CA ALA A 223 -3.03 0.99 -20.97
C ALA A 223 -2.28 2.08 -20.17
N TRP A 224 -2.18 1.95 -18.84
CA TRP A 224 -1.39 2.86 -18.01
C TRP A 224 -0.01 2.31 -17.68
N VAL A 225 0.28 1.04 -17.96
CA VAL A 225 1.57 0.42 -17.61
C VAL A 225 2.65 0.99 -18.53
N VAL A 226 3.63 1.68 -17.93
CA VAL A 226 4.80 2.25 -18.64
C VAL A 226 6.07 1.44 -18.43
N ALA A 227 6.13 0.59 -17.40
CA ALA A 227 7.21 -0.37 -17.20
C ALA A 227 6.74 -1.55 -16.34
N THR A 228 7.38 -2.70 -16.50
CA THR A 228 7.15 -3.89 -15.66
C THR A 228 8.48 -4.59 -15.39
N GLN A 229 8.65 -5.10 -14.18
CA GLN A 229 9.73 -5.99 -13.80
C GLN A 229 9.19 -7.18 -13.02
N ASN A 230 9.63 -8.37 -13.40
CA ASN A 230 9.24 -9.62 -12.75
C ASN A 230 10.39 -10.16 -11.90
N TRP A 231 10.04 -10.79 -10.79
CA TRP A 231 10.95 -11.67 -10.08
C TRP A 231 11.06 -12.97 -10.87
N VAL A 232 12.30 -13.38 -11.18
CA VAL A 232 12.55 -14.66 -11.86
C VAL A 232 12.23 -15.77 -10.87
N GLY A 233 11.47 -16.77 -11.32
CA GLY A 233 10.72 -17.69 -10.48
C GLY A 233 11.47 -18.30 -9.29
N THR A 234 10.79 -18.33 -8.14
CA THR A 234 10.92 -19.39 -7.13
C THR A 234 10.25 -20.66 -7.62
#